data_AF-A0A1I3L543-F1
#
_entry.id   AF-A0A1I3L543-F1
#
_cell.length_a   1.000
_cell.length_b   1.000
_cell.length_c   1.000
_cell.angle_alpha   90.00
_cell.angle_beta   90.00
_cell.angle_gamma   90.00
#
_symmetry.space_group_name_H-M   'P 1'
#
loop_
_entity.id
_entity.type
_entity.pdbx_description
1 polymer ?
#
loop_
_entity_poly.entity_id
_entity_poly.type
_entity_poly.pdbx_seq_one_letter_code
_entity_poly.pdbx_strand_id
1 'polypeptide(L)'
;MELDDGGQTRIDKLYGLIGECRYGIHDLSRTELDDVYQLPRFNMPLELGLFLGAKRFGGQGQSAKRLLILDVGRYRYQRFISDLAGMDIHGHDGDAVTALRKTRDWLANVSRRQLPSADRVSRLFQSFMADLPMLAADLEFDPDTVPYVDFERMVVGWLLSAEPPP
;
A
#
# COMPACT_ATOMS: atom_id res chain seq x y z
N MET A 1 -10.44 6.35 -0.84
CA MET A 1 -11.71 5.62 -0.80
C MET A 1 -12.13 5.30 -2.22
N GLU A 2 -12.35 4.02 -2.54
CA GLU A 2 -13.08 3.61 -3.74
C GLU A 2 -14.56 3.97 -3.52
N LEU A 3 -14.94 5.19 -3.89
CA LEU A 3 -16.33 5.50 -4.17
C LEU A 3 -16.61 4.95 -5.58
N ASP A 4 -17.46 3.94 -5.70
CA ASP A 4 -17.97 3.48 -7.00
C ASP A 4 -19.06 4.46 -7.49
N ASP A 5 -18.66 5.72 -7.70
CA ASP A 5 -19.49 6.71 -8.38
C ASP A 5 -19.39 6.45 -9.89
N GLY A 6 -20.49 5.99 -10.48
CA GLY A 6 -20.60 5.58 -11.88
C GLY A 6 -20.41 6.72 -12.90
N GLY A 7 -20.21 7.96 -12.43
CA GLY A 7 -19.92 9.12 -13.28
C GLY A 7 -18.43 9.35 -13.60
N GLN A 8 -17.50 8.72 -12.88
CA GLN A 8 -16.06 8.99 -13.03
C GLN A 8 -15.26 7.70 -13.26
N THR A 9 -14.39 7.71 -14.27
CA THR A 9 -13.57 6.54 -14.62
C THR A 9 -12.58 6.22 -13.49
N ARG A 10 -12.19 4.94 -13.37
CA ARG A 10 -11.17 4.51 -12.41
C ARG A 10 -9.84 5.25 -12.59
N ILE A 11 -9.49 5.59 -13.83
CA ILE A 11 -8.24 6.31 -14.14
C ILE A 11 -8.31 7.79 -13.71
N ASP A 12 -9.47 8.45 -13.81
CA ASP A 12 -9.61 9.82 -13.33
C ASP A 12 -9.50 9.91 -11.81
N LYS A 13 -10.07 8.93 -11.10
CA LYS A 13 -9.91 8.81 -9.64
C LYS A 13 -8.44 8.64 -9.27
N LEU A 14 -7.70 7.81 -10.01
CA LEU A 14 -6.25 7.65 -9.83
C LEU A 14 -5.50 8.97 -10.06
N TYR A 15 -5.83 9.72 -11.11
CA TYR A 15 -5.20 11.04 -11.36
C TYR A 15 -5.46 12.02 -10.21
N GLY A 16 -6.68 12.04 -9.66
CA GLY A 16 -7.01 12.84 -8.48
C GLY A 16 -6.14 12.46 -7.27
N LEU A 17 -6.11 11.16 -6.93
CA LEU A 17 -5.30 10.64 -5.83
C LEU A 17 -3.81 10.95 -6.00
N ILE A 18 -3.26 10.74 -7.20
CA ILE A 18 -1.87 11.09 -7.52
C ILE A 18 -1.67 12.60 -7.37
N GLY A 19 -2.60 13.43 -7.84
CA GLY A 19 -2.52 14.88 -7.75
C GLY A 19 -2.41 15.38 -6.30
N GLU A 20 -3.20 14.79 -5.41
CA GLU A 20 -3.34 15.20 -4.00
C GLU A 20 -2.29 14.59 -3.06
N CYS A 21 -1.76 13.41 -3.37
CA CYS A 21 -0.85 12.71 -2.47
C CYS A 21 0.60 13.26 -2.56
N ARG A 22 1.26 13.38 -1.40
CA ARG A 22 2.70 13.73 -1.33
C ARG A 22 3.61 12.49 -1.35
N TYR A 23 3.09 11.36 -0.89
CA TYR A 23 3.84 10.13 -0.67
C TYR A 23 3.18 9.03 -1.50
N GLY A 24 3.98 8.35 -2.33
CA GLY A 24 3.56 7.16 -3.09
C GLY A 24 4.31 5.95 -2.57
N ILE A 25 3.57 4.88 -2.26
CA ILE A 25 4.11 3.58 -1.90
C ILE A 25 3.55 2.60 -2.91
N HIS A 26 4.41 2.03 -3.75
CA HIS A 26 4.00 1.10 -4.80
C HIS A 26 4.63 -0.26 -4.57
N ASP A 27 3.80 -1.28 -4.45
CA ASP A 27 4.24 -2.67 -4.39
C ASP A 27 4.11 -3.33 -5.77
N LEU A 28 5.23 -3.72 -6.37
CA LEU A 28 5.32 -4.34 -7.69
C LEU A 28 5.32 -5.88 -7.65
N SER A 29 5.05 -6.47 -6.49
CA SER A 29 5.13 -7.92 -6.29
C SER A 29 4.16 -8.69 -7.19
N ARG A 30 2.94 -8.18 -7.39
CA ARG A 30 1.86 -8.86 -8.12
C ARG A 30 1.92 -8.67 -9.64
N THR A 31 3.01 -9.13 -10.24
CA THR A 31 3.22 -9.19 -11.71
C THR A 31 3.17 -10.62 -12.26
N GLU A 32 2.60 -11.54 -11.48
CA GLU A 32 2.41 -12.93 -11.88
C GLU A 32 1.23 -13.07 -12.86
N LEU A 33 1.26 -14.15 -13.63
CA LEU A 33 0.20 -14.48 -14.58
C LEU A 33 -1.04 -14.91 -13.79
N ASP A 34 -2.21 -14.44 -14.20
CA ASP A 34 -3.46 -14.95 -13.64
C ASP A 34 -3.81 -16.33 -14.20
N ASP A 35 -4.53 -17.14 -13.42
CA ASP A 35 -4.84 -18.53 -13.81
C ASP A 35 -5.76 -18.62 -15.05
N VAL A 36 -6.56 -17.59 -15.34
CA VAL A 36 -7.60 -17.62 -16.37
C VAL A 36 -7.07 -17.18 -17.73
N TYR A 37 -6.46 -16.00 -17.78
CA TYR A 37 -6.00 -15.37 -19.01
C TYR A 37 -4.49 -15.52 -19.23
N GLN A 38 -3.75 -15.99 -18.22
CA GLN A 38 -2.29 -16.13 -18.26
C GLN A 38 -1.60 -14.81 -18.63
N LEU A 39 -2.12 -13.69 -18.11
CA LEU A 39 -1.58 -12.35 -18.35
C LEU A 39 -1.16 -11.68 -17.02
N PRO A 40 -0.05 -10.92 -17.02
CA PRO A 40 0.34 -10.15 -15.84
C PRO A 40 -0.58 -8.94 -15.66
N ARG A 41 -0.93 -8.62 -14.41
CA ARG A 41 -1.62 -7.36 -14.07
C ARG A 41 -0.62 -6.21 -14.05
N PHE A 42 -0.83 -5.22 -14.93
CA PHE A 42 0.05 -4.05 -15.04
C PHE A 42 -0.44 -2.81 -14.28
N ASN A 43 -1.45 -2.93 -13.42
CA ASN A 43 -2.01 -1.79 -12.70
C ASN A 43 -0.95 -1.08 -11.84
N MET A 44 -0.19 -1.82 -11.01
CA MET A 44 0.84 -1.22 -10.15
C MET A 44 1.97 -0.55 -10.96
N PRO A 45 2.52 -1.16 -12.03
CA PRO A 45 3.42 -0.48 -12.96
C PRO A 45 2.84 0.79 -13.61
N LEU A 46 1.58 0.75 -14.06
CA LEU A 46 0.91 1.91 -14.65
C LEU A 46 0.80 3.07 -13.65
N GLU A 47 0.32 2.78 -12.43
CA GLU A 47 0.22 3.76 -11.35
C GLU A 47 1.58 4.37 -10.98
N LEU A 48 2.62 3.53 -10.88
CA LEU A 48 3.99 3.98 -10.64
C LEU A 48 4.49 4.91 -11.75
N GLY A 49 4.26 4.56 -13.02
CA GLY A 49 4.63 5.38 -14.17
C GLY A 49 3.95 6.76 -14.14
N LEU A 50 2.65 6.80 -13.84
CA LEU A 50 1.90 8.04 -13.69
C LEU A 50 2.42 8.90 -12.52
N PHE A 51 2.71 8.26 -11.38
CA PHE A 51 3.26 8.95 -10.21
C PHE A 51 4.64 9.56 -10.49
N LEU A 52 5.52 8.80 -11.17
CA LEU A 52 6.83 9.28 -11.61
C LEU A 52 6.71 10.41 -12.62
N GLY A 53 5.79 10.30 -13.58
CA GLY A 53 5.48 11.36 -14.54
C GLY A 53 5.04 12.65 -13.86
N ALA A 54 4.09 12.56 -12.93
CA ALA A 54 3.64 13.70 -12.13
C ALA A 54 4.81 14.32 -11.35
N LYS A 55 5.66 13.49 -10.72
CA LYS A 55 6.85 13.96 -10.01
C LYS A 55 7.88 14.64 -10.92
N ARG A 56 8.07 14.15 -12.14
CA ARG A 56 9.12 14.61 -13.07
C ARG A 56 8.72 15.85 -13.87
N PHE A 57 7.45 15.92 -14.26
CA PHE A 57 6.93 16.90 -15.22
C PHE A 57 5.87 17.84 -14.64
N GLY A 58 5.34 17.55 -13.45
CA GLY A 58 4.39 18.42 -12.78
C GLY A 58 5.04 19.66 -12.15
N GLY A 59 4.19 20.57 -11.65
CA GLY A 59 4.63 21.80 -10.98
C GLY A 59 5.33 21.57 -9.64
N GLN A 60 5.65 22.66 -8.94
CA GLN A 60 6.45 22.64 -7.71
C GLN A 60 5.88 21.72 -6.61
N GLY A 61 4.55 21.61 -6.49
CA GLY A 61 3.92 20.68 -5.55
C GLY A 61 4.14 19.21 -5.91
N GLN A 62 4.17 18.88 -7.20
CA GLN A 62 4.32 17.51 -7.68
C GLN A 62 5.79 17.04 -7.62
N SER A 63 6.76 17.92 -7.89
CA SER A 63 8.18 17.58 -7.83
C SER A 63 8.66 17.21 -6.42
N ALA A 64 7.96 17.72 -5.39
CA ALA A 64 8.20 17.41 -3.98
C ALA A 64 7.74 16.00 -3.55
N LYS A 65 7.05 15.24 -4.41
CA LYS A 65 6.63 13.87 -4.10
C LYS A 65 7.79 12.99 -3.66
N ARG A 66 7.50 12.05 -2.76
CA ARG A 66 8.44 11.00 -2.34
C ARG A 66 7.85 9.65 -2.66
N LEU A 67 8.71 8.73 -3.06
CA LEU A 67 8.35 7.42 -3.55
C LEU A 67 9.08 6.33 -2.75
N LEU A 68 8.34 5.30 -2.35
CA LEU A 68 8.84 4.02 -1.91
C LEU A 68 8.36 2.97 -2.91
N ILE A 69 9.28 2.12 -3.38
CA ILE A 69 8.93 0.97 -4.21
C ILE A 69 9.26 -0.31 -3.46
N LEU A 70 8.31 -1.22 -3.40
CA LEU A 70 8.37 -2.53 -2.76
C LEU A 70 8.27 -3.64 -3.82
N ASP A 71 8.89 -4.78 -3.57
CA ASP A 71 8.76 -6.02 -4.36
C ASP A 71 9.02 -7.22 -3.43
N VAL A 72 8.51 -8.40 -3.77
CA VAL A 72 8.80 -9.65 -3.05
C VAL A 72 10.28 -9.99 -3.12
N GLY A 73 10.92 -9.76 -4.27
CA GLY A 73 12.33 -10.08 -4.48
C GLY A 73 13.13 -8.85 -4.84
N ARG A 74 14.34 -8.71 -4.28
CA ARG A 74 15.28 -7.69 -4.75
C ARG A 74 15.61 -7.96 -6.22
N TYR A 75 15.59 -6.89 -7.03
CA TYR A 75 15.93 -6.90 -8.46
C TYR A 75 15.00 -7.69 -9.39
N ARG A 76 13.92 -8.33 -8.91
CA ARG A 76 12.96 -9.05 -9.74
C ARG A 76 12.36 -8.14 -10.83
N TYR A 77 11.99 -6.93 -10.43
CA TYR A 77 11.52 -5.87 -11.34
C TYR A 77 12.45 -5.54 -12.51
N GLN A 78 13.78 -5.69 -12.38
CA GLN A 78 14.69 -5.39 -13.48
C GLN A 78 14.46 -6.29 -14.70
N ARG A 79 13.86 -7.46 -14.48
CA ARG A 79 13.51 -8.41 -15.55
C ARG A 79 12.32 -7.95 -16.40
N PHE A 80 11.48 -7.05 -15.89
CA PHE A 80 10.27 -6.61 -16.57
C PHE A 80 10.10 -5.08 -16.67
N ILE A 81 10.91 -4.28 -15.95
CA ILE A 81 11.01 -2.82 -16.08
C ILE A 81 12.47 -2.37 -15.85
N SER A 82 13.30 -2.52 -16.89
CA SER A 82 14.73 -2.16 -16.82
C SER A 82 14.97 -0.68 -16.57
N ASP A 83 14.05 0.20 -16.98
CA ASP A 83 14.18 1.65 -16.81
C ASP A 83 14.11 2.11 -15.33
N LEU A 84 13.65 1.25 -14.43
CA LEU A 84 13.70 1.48 -12.98
C LEU A 84 15.05 1.07 -12.37
N ALA A 85 16.01 0.62 -13.19
CA ALA A 85 17.37 0.34 -12.73
C ALA A 85 17.99 1.61 -12.12
N GLY A 86 18.50 1.50 -10.90
CA GLY A 86 19.03 2.63 -10.13
C GLY A 86 18.03 3.30 -9.19
N MET A 87 16.75 2.92 -9.21
CA MET A 87 15.84 3.24 -8.10
C MET A 87 16.09 2.28 -6.93
N ASP A 88 16.05 2.81 -5.70
CA ASP A 88 16.17 2.00 -4.48
C ASP A 88 14.85 1.26 -4.21
N ILE A 89 14.84 -0.04 -4.51
CA ILE A 89 13.66 -0.91 -4.36
C ILE A 89 13.86 -1.83 -3.17
N HIS A 90 12.84 -1.84 -2.32
CA HIS A 90 12.86 -2.48 -1.02
C HIS A 90 12.19 -3.85 -1.09
N GLY A 91 13.01 -4.91 -1.15
CA GLY A 91 12.50 -6.29 -1.10
C GLY A 91 11.86 -6.62 0.26
N HIS A 92 10.70 -7.29 0.28
CA HIS A 92 10.00 -7.72 1.50
C HIS A 92 9.78 -9.23 1.66
N ASP A 93 10.26 -10.03 0.72
CA ASP A 93 10.27 -11.50 0.79
C ASP A 93 8.86 -12.15 0.94
N GLY A 94 7.81 -11.42 0.57
CA GLY A 94 6.42 -11.85 0.73
C GLY A 94 5.88 -11.71 2.16
N ASP A 95 6.64 -11.08 3.06
CA ASP A 95 6.30 -10.94 4.47
C ASP A 95 5.66 -9.58 4.77
N ALA A 96 4.41 -9.60 5.23
CA ALA A 96 3.62 -8.40 5.51
C ALA A 96 4.24 -7.53 6.60
N VAL A 97 4.84 -8.15 7.64
CA VAL A 97 5.51 -7.43 8.73
C VAL A 97 6.72 -6.68 8.19
N THR A 98 7.49 -7.29 7.30
CA THR A 98 8.66 -6.72 6.66
C THR A 98 8.29 -5.54 5.76
N ALA A 99 7.22 -5.67 4.96
CA ALA A 99 6.67 -4.58 4.17
C ALA A 99 6.20 -3.40 5.05
N LEU A 100 5.53 -3.69 6.16
CA LEU A 100 5.09 -2.70 7.16
C LEU A 100 6.27 -1.96 7.77
N ARG A 101 7.33 -2.67 8.20
CA ARG A 101 8.54 -2.05 8.78
C ARG A 101 9.19 -1.08 7.80
N LYS A 102 9.40 -1.51 6.55
CA LYS A 102 10.01 -0.68 5.49
C LYS A 102 9.17 0.55 5.19
N THR A 103 7.85 0.37 5.08
CA THR A 103 6.91 1.48 4.90
C THR A 103 6.98 2.48 6.04
N ARG A 104 6.94 2.00 7.30
CA ARG A 104 7.01 2.86 8.49
C ARG A 104 8.33 3.63 8.55
N ASP A 105 9.46 2.96 8.36
CA ASP A 105 10.78 3.58 8.48
C ASP A 105 11.02 4.61 7.37
N TRP A 106 10.60 4.29 6.16
CA TRP A 106 10.59 5.24 5.05
C TRP A 106 9.71 6.45 5.35
N LEU A 107 8.48 6.26 5.83
CA LEU A 107 7.57 7.35 6.22
C LEU A 107 8.17 8.23 7.30
N ALA A 108 8.79 7.66 8.34
CA ALA A 108 9.46 8.40 9.39
C ALA A 108 10.59 9.28 8.82
N ASN A 109 11.39 8.73 7.91
CA ASN A 109 12.49 9.45 7.26
C ASN A 109 11.99 10.61 6.38
N VAL A 110 11.01 10.37 5.49
CA VAL A 110 10.59 11.38 4.51
C VAL A 110 9.65 12.44 5.10
N SER A 111 8.87 12.10 6.12
CA SER A 111 7.92 13.04 6.75
C SER A 111 8.54 13.80 7.93
N ARG A 112 9.63 13.29 8.52
CA ARG A 112 10.24 13.77 9.77
C ARG A 112 9.25 13.82 10.95
N ARG A 113 8.15 13.07 10.88
CA ARG A 113 7.18 12.95 11.96
C ARG A 113 7.64 11.88 12.94
N GLN A 114 7.31 12.07 14.21
CA GLN A 114 7.44 11.01 15.20
C GLN A 114 6.34 9.98 14.96
N LEU A 115 6.74 8.79 14.51
CA LEU A 115 5.86 7.63 14.31
C LEU A 115 6.14 6.59 15.40
N PRO A 116 5.14 5.82 15.84
CA PRO A 116 5.36 4.64 16.68
C PRO A 116 6.46 3.74 16.11
N SER A 117 7.17 3.01 16.98
CA SER A 117 8.22 2.09 16.52
C SER A 117 7.65 1.03 15.60
N ALA A 118 8.48 0.54 14.69
CA ALA A 118 8.15 -0.58 13.82
C ALA A 118 7.59 -1.77 14.62
N ASP A 119 8.22 -2.11 15.76
CA ASP A 119 7.77 -3.19 16.64
C ASP A 119 6.37 -2.96 17.23
N ARG A 120 6.07 -1.72 17.64
CA ARG A 120 4.74 -1.39 18.18
C ARG A 120 3.67 -1.53 17.10
N VAL A 121 3.93 -1.04 15.89
CA VAL A 121 2.99 -1.17 14.77
C VAL A 121 2.83 -2.64 14.37
N SER A 122 3.91 -3.43 14.34
CA SER A 122 3.84 -4.87 14.07
C SER A 122 3.03 -5.64 15.12
N ARG A 123 3.19 -5.33 16.41
CA ARG A 123 2.37 -5.94 17.47
C ARG A 123 0.89 -5.62 17.30
N LEU A 124 0.56 -4.34 17.05
CA LEU A 124 -0.83 -3.93 16.80
C LEU A 124 -1.42 -4.66 15.59
N PHE A 125 -0.67 -4.76 14.50
CA PHE A 125 -1.09 -5.51 13.32
C PHE A 125 -1.36 -6.97 13.64
N GLN A 126 -0.45 -7.65 14.34
CA GLN A 126 -0.61 -9.06 14.73
C GLN A 126 -1.79 -9.28 15.67
N SER A 127 -1.98 -8.41 16.67
CA SER A 127 -3.12 -8.47 17.58
C SER A 127 -4.44 -8.27 16.84
N PHE A 128 -4.52 -7.27 15.96
CA PHE A 128 -5.72 -7.06 15.14
C PHE A 128 -6.02 -8.28 14.26
N MET A 129 -5.01 -8.85 13.58
CA MET A 129 -5.21 -10.03 12.74
C MET A 129 -5.65 -11.27 13.54
N ALA A 130 -5.24 -11.37 14.81
CA ALA A 130 -5.70 -12.43 15.70
C ALA A 130 -7.17 -12.25 16.14
N ASP A 131 -7.61 -11.00 16.32
CA ASP A 131 -8.97 -10.66 16.73
C ASP A 131 -9.95 -10.58 15.55
N LEU A 132 -9.45 -10.36 14.33
CA LEU A 132 -10.24 -10.19 13.11
C LEU A 132 -11.29 -11.30 12.89
N PRO A 133 -11.00 -12.61 13.05
CA PRO A 133 -12.00 -13.64 12.86
C PRO A 133 -13.22 -13.49 13.79
N MET A 134 -13.01 -13.10 15.04
CA MET A 134 -14.08 -12.87 16.00
C MET A 134 -14.87 -11.60 15.65
N LEU A 135 -14.17 -10.50 15.34
CA LEU A 135 -14.81 -9.24 14.94
C LEU A 135 -15.64 -9.38 13.66
N ALA A 136 -15.14 -10.16 12.69
CA ALA A 136 -15.85 -10.47 11.47
C ALA A 136 -17.09 -11.31 11.76
N ALA A 137 -16.96 -12.36 12.58
CA ALA A 137 -18.08 -13.24 12.94
C ALA A 137 -19.19 -12.50 13.71
N ASP A 138 -18.83 -11.61 14.64
CA ASP A 138 -19.80 -10.78 15.40
C ASP A 138 -20.62 -9.86 14.49
N LEU A 139 -20.08 -9.52 13.33
CA LEU A 139 -20.72 -8.69 12.29
C LEU A 139 -21.23 -9.53 11.12
N GLU A 140 -21.27 -10.85 11.25
CA GLU A 140 -21.73 -11.81 10.23
C GLU A 140 -20.97 -11.73 8.90
N PHE A 141 -19.70 -11.34 8.94
CA PHE A 141 -18.78 -11.39 7.79
C PHE A 141 -17.91 -12.65 7.80
N ASP A 142 -17.57 -13.13 6.60
CA ASP A 142 -16.46 -14.05 6.41
C ASP A 142 -15.12 -13.28 6.51
N PRO A 143 -14.21 -13.65 7.44
CA PRO A 143 -12.96 -12.92 7.66
C PRO A 143 -12.03 -12.88 6.45
N ASP A 144 -12.14 -13.84 5.52
CA ASP A 144 -11.30 -13.88 4.32
C ASP A 144 -11.83 -12.98 3.19
N THR A 145 -13.08 -12.53 3.28
CA THR A 145 -13.77 -11.79 2.21
C THR A 145 -14.45 -10.50 2.68
N VAL A 146 -14.04 -9.95 3.84
CA VAL A 146 -14.55 -8.68 4.36
C VAL A 146 -14.36 -7.56 3.33
N PRO A 147 -15.43 -6.83 2.93
CA PRO A 147 -15.31 -5.67 2.06
C PRO A 147 -14.38 -4.61 2.67
N TYR A 148 -13.58 -3.94 1.84
CA TYR A 148 -12.56 -3.00 2.31
C TYR A 148 -13.10 -1.91 3.26
N VAL A 149 -14.29 -1.37 2.97
CA VAL A 149 -14.91 -0.32 3.80
C VAL A 149 -15.25 -0.83 5.19
N ASP A 150 -15.71 -2.07 5.31
CA ASP A 150 -16.05 -2.67 6.60
C ASP A 150 -14.79 -3.12 7.34
N PHE A 151 -13.79 -3.63 6.63
CA PHE A 151 -12.46 -3.89 7.19
C PHE A 151 -11.83 -2.63 7.80
N GLU A 152 -11.88 -1.49 7.11
CA GLU A 152 -11.39 -0.20 7.62
C GLU A 152 -12.13 0.19 8.91
N ARG A 153 -13.45 0.03 8.95
CA ARG A 153 -14.26 0.31 10.15
C ARG A 153 -13.91 -0.61 11.31
N MET A 154 -13.70 -1.91 11.05
CA MET A 154 -13.26 -2.88 12.06
C MET A 154 -11.90 -2.49 12.64
N VAL A 155 -10.93 -2.13 11.79
CA VAL A 155 -9.60 -1.66 12.24
C VAL A 155 -9.72 -0.43 13.12
N VAL A 156 -10.49 0.58 12.70
CA VAL A 156 -10.67 1.82 13.47
C VAL A 156 -11.37 1.55 14.80
N GLY A 157 -12.45 0.77 14.79
CA GLY A 157 -13.19 0.40 16.00
C GLY A 157 -12.30 -0.36 16.99
N TRP A 158 -11.54 -1.33 16.49
CA TRP A 158 -10.59 -2.10 17.29
C TRP A 158 -9.47 -1.24 17.88
N LEU A 159 -8.90 -0.31 17.10
CA LEU A 159 -7.86 0.60 17.59
C LEU A 159 -8.36 1.56 18.69
N LEU A 160 -9.64 1.93 18.66
CA LEU A 160 -10.23 2.81 19.67
C LEU A 160 -10.62 2.08 20.96
N SER A 161 -10.88 0.77 20.89
CA SER A 161 -11.17 -0.08 22.06
C SER A 161 -9.93 -0.74 22.66
N ALA A 162 -8.85 -0.89 21.88
CA ALA A 162 -7.61 -1.47 22.35
C ALA A 162 -6.92 -0.55 23.38
N GLU A 163 -6.64 -1.09 24.57
CA GLU A 163 -5.69 -0.44 25.48
C GLU A 163 -4.32 -0.34 24.80
N PRO A 164 -3.56 0.76 24.99
CA PRO A 164 -2.22 0.86 24.41
C PRO A 164 -1.39 -0.34 24.89
N PRO A 165 -0.70 -1.05 23.97
CA PRO A 165 0.10 -2.20 24.36
C PRO A 165 1.16 -1.74 25.38
N PRO A 166 1.48 -2.58 26.39
CA PRO A 166 2.43 -2.24 27.45
C PRO A 166 3.81 -1.85 26.90
#